data_AF-Q6AEE3-F1
#
_entry.id   AF-Q6AEE3-F1
#
_cell.length_a   1.000
_cell.length_b   1.000
_cell.length_c   1.000
_cell.angle_alpha   90.00
_cell.angle_beta   90.00
_cell.angle_gamma   90.00
#
_symmetry.space_group_name_H-M   'P 1'
#
loop_
_entity.id
_entity.type
_entity.pdbx_description
1 polymer ?
#
loop_
_entity_poly.entity_id
_entity_poly.type
_entity_poly.pdbx_seq_one_letter_code
_entity_poly.pdbx_strand_id
1 'polypeptide(L)' 'MKRDLITVDVKTTSLRDAEAALRQVLGSYKNPRVVALTAIGPNWWQWSSHIQLLAAIEFDD' A
#
# COMPACT_ATOMS: atom_id res chain seq x y z
N MET A 1 18.96 8.87 -3.84
CA MET A 1 17.88 7.91 -3.54
C MET A 1 17.34 8.20 -2.17
N LYS A 2 16.02 8.43 -2.08
CA LYS A 2 15.28 8.63 -0.84
C LYS A 2 14.48 7.36 -0.51
N ARG A 3 14.17 7.19 0.77
CA ARG A 3 13.36 6.08 1.30
C ARG A 3 12.18 6.64 2.05
N ASP A 4 11.02 6.02 1.87
CA ASP A 4 9.81 6.39 2.59
C ASP A 4 8.96 5.14 2.87
N LEU A 5 8.12 5.23 3.89
CA LEU A 5 7.21 4.18 4.31
C LEU A 5 5.77 4.65 4.11
N ILE A 6 5.10 4.09 3.12
CA ILE A 6 3.74 4.47 2.74
C ILE A 6 2.77 3.47 3.36
N THR A 7 1.70 3.99 3.95
CA THR A 7 0.56 3.20 4.41
C THR A 7 -0.67 3.56 3.59
N VAL A 8 -1.35 2.56 3.04
CA VAL A 8 -2.59 2.73 2.27
C VAL A 8 -3.68 1.88 2.92
N ASP A 9 -4.71 2.51 3.48
CA ASP A 9 -5.90 1.85 4.01
C ASP A 9 -7.04 1.98 3.00
N VAL A 10 -7.57 0.85 2.55
CA VAL A 10 -8.69 0.81 1.61
C VAL A 10 -9.83 0.01 2.22
N LYS A 11 -11.03 0.60 2.24
CA LYS A 11 -12.27 -0.07 2.62
C LYS A 11 -12.75 -1.03 1.54
N THR A 12 -12.02 -2.13 1.38
CA THR A 12 -12.31 -3.23 0.46
C THR A 12 -11.91 -4.56 1.09
N THR A 13 -12.45 -5.66 0.57
CA THR A 13 -11.95 -7.02 0.83
C THR A 13 -11.10 -7.56 -0.32
N SER A 14 -10.95 -6.77 -1.39
CA SER A 14 -10.20 -7.13 -2.59
C SER A 14 -8.76 -6.63 -2.50
N LEU A 15 -7.79 -7.55 -2.47
CA LEU A 15 -6.37 -7.21 -2.54
C LEU A 15 -6.01 -6.46 -3.83
N ARG A 16 -6.72 -6.71 -4.94
CA ARG A 16 -6.50 -6.00 -6.21
C ARG A 16 -6.86 -4.52 -6.11
N ASP A 17 -7.94 -4.20 -5.41
CA ASP A 17 -8.38 -2.81 -5.25
C ASP A 17 -7.37 -2.06 -4.35
N ALA A 18 -6.89 -2.72 -3.30
CA ALA A 18 -5.83 -2.19 -2.45
C ALA A 18 -4.52 -1.97 -3.22
N GLU A 19 -4.12 -2.92 -4.08
CA GLU A 19 -2.95 -2.77 -4.95
C GLU A 19 -3.10 -1.60 -5.92
N ALA A 20 -4.28 -1.43 -6.52
CA ALA A 20 -4.55 -0.31 -7.42
C ALA A 20 -4.42 1.04 -6.70
N ALA A 21 -4.93 1.15 -5.47
CA ALA A 21 -4.76 2.33 -4.63
C ALA A 21 -3.28 2.59 -4.29
N LEU A 22 -2.50 1.54 -3.96
CA LEU A 22 -1.07 1.67 -3.74
C LEU A 22 -0.35 2.17 -4.99
N ARG A 23 -0.64 1.62 -6.18
CA ARG A 23 -0.05 2.08 -7.44
C ARG A 23 -0.37 3.55 -7.74
N GLN A 24 -1.59 4.00 -7.41
CA GLN A 24 -1.97 5.40 -7.55
C GLN A 24 -1.12 6.31 -6.65
N VAL A 25 -0.88 5.90 -5.40
CA VAL A 25 0.00 6.64 -4.48
C VAL A 25 1.45 6.64 -4.97
N LEU A 26 1.96 5.52 -5.46
CA LEU A 26 3.32 5.45 -6.01
C LEU A 26 3.50 6.40 -7.21
N GLY A 27 2.44 6.66 -7.98
CA GLY A 27 2.45 7.58 -9.12
C GLY A 27 2.84 9.02 -8.80
N SER A 28 2.80 9.46 -7.53
CA SER A 28 3.28 10.78 -7.12
C SER A 28 4.80 10.87 -6.93
N TYR A 29 5.50 9.74 -6.93
CA TYR A 29 6.94 9.66 -6.72
C TYR A 29 7.66 9.49 -8.07
N LYS A 30 8.88 10.01 -8.18
CA LYS A 30 9.72 9.86 -9.36
C LYS A 30 10.50 8.55 -9.28
N ASN A 31 10.35 7.67 -10.28
CA ASN A 31 10.96 6.35 -10.33
C ASN A 31 10.81 5.51 -9.03
N PRO A 32 9.59 5.32 -8.50
CA PRO A 32 9.37 4.58 -7.28
C PRO A 32 9.70 3.09 -7.46
N ARG A 33 10.35 2.51 -6.46
CA ARG A 33 10.62 1.08 -6.33
C ARG A 33 10.13 0.60 -4.98
N VAL A 34 9.26 -0.40 -4.98
CA VAL A 34 8.81 -1.05 -3.75
C VAL A 34 9.89 -2.04 -3.30
N VAL A 35 10.47 -1.80 -2.13
CA VAL A 35 11.54 -2.64 -1.55
C VAL A 35 10.95 -3.71 -0.64
N ALA A 36 9.88 -3.37 0.10
CA ALA A 36 9.13 -4.33 0.90
C ALA A 36 7.64 -3.97 0.89
N LEU A 37 6.78 -4.98 0.91
CA LEU A 37 5.33 -4.82 0.93
C LEU A 37 4.74 -5.84 1.90
N THR A 38 3.90 -5.37 2.82
CA THR A 38 3.07 -6.22 3.67
C THR A 38 1.62 -5.76 3.63
N ALA A 39 0.71 -6.72 3.78
CA ALA A 39 -0.73 -6.48 3.75
C ALA A 39 -1.35 -7.00 5.06
N ILE A 40 -2.14 -6.15 5.71
CA ILE A 40 -2.98 -6.52 6.84
C ILE A 40 -4.40 -6.62 6.29
N GLY A 41 -4.87 -7.86 6.18
CA GLY A 41 -6.19 -8.18 5.66
C GLY A 41 -7.28 -8.11 6.73
N PRO A 42 -8.55 -8.29 6.32
CA PRO A 42 -9.67 -8.29 7.24
C PRO A 42 -9.53 -9.42 8.27
N ASN A 43 -9.48 -9.05 9.54
CA ASN A 43 -9.53 -10.01 10.64
C ASN A 43 -10.96 -10.55 10.76
N TRP A 44 -11.12 -11.87 10.81
CA TRP A 44 -12.41 -12.57 10.95
C TRP A 44 -13.27 -12.13 12.16
N TRP A 45 -12.70 -11.43 13.14
CA TRP A 45 -13.41 -10.82 14.29
C TRP A 45 -13.80 -9.36 14.07
N GLN A 46 -13.11 -8.66 13.17
CA GLN A 46 -13.43 -7.30 12.79
C GLN A 46 -14.23 -7.36 11.49
N TRP A 47 -15.51 -7.03 11.57
CA TRP A 47 -16.42 -6.92 10.42
C TRP A 47 -16.03 -5.78 9.47
N SER A 48 -14.83 -5.21 9.63
CA SER A 48 -14.25 -4.19 8.79
C SER A 48 -13.72 -4.83 7.51
N SER A 49 -14.44 -4.59 6.41
CA SER A 49 -13.97 -4.81 5.04
C SER A 49 -12.83 -3.84 4.70
N HIS A 50 -11.71 -3.92 5.40
CA HIS A 50 -10.55 -3.06 5.20
C HIS A 50 -9.32 -3.91 4.91
N ILE A 51 -8.50 -3.43 4.00
CA ILE A 51 -7.16 -3.93 3.74
C ILE A 51 -6.21 -2.75 3.89
N GLN A 52 -5.22 -2.93 4.77
CA GLN A 52 -4.13 -1.98 4.93
C GLN A 52 -2.88 -2.53 4.25
N LEU A 53 -2.30 -1.77 3.35
CA LEU A 53 -1.00 -2.05 2.73
C LEU A 53 0.05 -1.15 3.34
N LEU A 54 1.18 -1.73 3.72
CA LEU A 54 2.36 -1.02 4.18
C LEU A 54 3.50 -1.33 3.21
N ALA A 55 3.97 -0.29 2.51
CA ALA A 55 4.99 -0.38 1.48
C ALA A 55 6.20 0.47 1.85
N ALA A 56 7.37 -0.17 1.97
CA ALA A 56 8.64 0.54 2.03
C ALA A 56 9.11 0.79 0.59
N ILE A 57 9.38 2.05 0.26
CA ILE A 57 9.74 2.45 -1.09
C ILE A 57 11.08 3.18 -1.14
N GLU A 58 11.73 3.06 -2.29
CA GLU A 58 12.86 3.89 -2.71
C GLU A 58 12.45 4.71 -3.93
N PHE A 59 12.85 5.97 -3.99
CA PHE A 59 12.51 6.87 -5.10
C PHE A 59 13.61 7.89 -5.36
N ASP A 60 13.55 8.48 -6.56
CA ASP A 60 14.42 9.57 -7.00
C ASP A 60 13.82 10.93 -6.61
N ASP A 61 14.68 11.93 -6.49
CA ASP A 61 14.27 13.32 -6.24
C ASP A 61 13.80 14.01 -7.54
#